data_AF-A0A926BX37-F1
#
_entry.id   AF-A0A926BX37-F1
#
_cell.length_a   1.000
_cell.length_b   1.000
_cell.length_c   1.000
_cell.angle_alpha   90.00
_cell.angle_beta   90.00
_cell.angle_gamma   90.00
#
_symmetry.space_group_name_H-M   'P 1'
#
loop_
_entity.id
_entity.type
_entity.pdbx_description
1 polymer ?
#
loop_
_entity_poly.entity_id
_entity_poly.type
_entity_poly.pdbx_seq_one_letter_code
_entity_poly.pdbx_strand_id
1 'polypeptide(L)'
;MLHLVRQCMIAVLLAATIVAASGCATEPEPREKWTKVSAGTSSDLTSVDILSSGVGTAVGDTGTIIATSDGGRTWKKQTSPVRSDFTAVHELANGEAIAATAQGEVFWRRAGMWSVVAYSPGGLALQSILVRDSTIYVVGGGFRDNAVSSAFVRSTDNGRNWEALPKVSLKLPMWIKSIVESPDDRILLAGKCFPSGICTSNLEAYNTGNDAVEHRGLVAFGSPNDIAMTKGGVGLIVGTCLARTADSGRTWSIQRQQREAPFTAVDLHPSGFGLLIGGSGLVEA
;
A
#
# COMPACT_ATOMS: atom_id res chain seq x y z
N MET A 1 2.64 20.70 38.20
CA MET A 1 2.04 20.86 36.86
C MET A 1 3.15 20.70 35.84
N LEU A 2 3.51 19.45 35.54
CA LEU A 2 4.60 19.06 34.64
C LEU A 2 4.17 17.72 34.06
N HIS A 3 3.88 17.62 32.76
CA HIS A 3 3.92 16.35 32.05
C HIS A 3 4.22 16.54 30.56
N LEU A 4 5.49 16.27 30.26
CA LEU A 4 6.03 15.53 29.12
C LEU A 4 5.59 15.90 27.71
N VAL A 5 6.49 16.69 27.08
CA VAL A 5 6.76 16.67 25.64
C VAL A 5 7.10 15.23 25.23
N ARG A 6 6.23 14.58 24.46
CA ARG A 6 6.50 13.31 23.77
C ARG A 6 7.54 13.56 22.68
N GLN A 7 8.81 13.25 22.96
CA GLN A 7 9.85 13.13 21.94
C GLN A 7 9.82 11.70 21.37
N CYS A 8 9.48 11.58 20.09
CA CYS A 8 9.59 10.32 19.34
C CYS A 8 11.03 10.16 18.84
N MET A 9 11.71 9.08 19.24
CA MET A 9 12.93 8.57 18.61
C MET A 9 12.62 7.19 18.02
N ILE A 10 12.88 6.95 16.73
CA ILE A 10 12.79 5.60 16.13
C ILE A 10 13.93 5.39 15.11
N ALA A 11 14.52 4.19 15.15
CA ALA A 11 15.72 3.78 14.43
C ALA A 11 15.62 2.36 13.78
N VAL A 12 16.38 2.20 12.68
CA VAL A 12 17.01 1.04 11.98
C VAL A 12 16.17 0.08 11.10
N LEU A 13 16.52 -0.02 9.81
CA LEU A 13 17.06 -1.25 9.16
C LEU A 13 17.85 -1.01 7.84
N LEU A 14 19.03 -1.63 7.71
CA LEU A 14 20.05 -1.50 6.63
C LEU A 14 19.80 -2.39 5.39
N ALA A 15 20.36 -1.99 4.24
CA ALA A 15 20.78 -2.89 3.16
C ALA A 15 22.28 -3.20 3.34
N ALA A 16 22.68 -4.47 3.29
CA ALA A 16 24.09 -4.85 3.27
C ALA A 16 24.34 -5.77 2.06
N THR A 17 25.23 -5.33 1.17
CA THR A 17 26.02 -6.23 0.32
C THR A 17 27.09 -6.90 1.18
N ILE A 18 27.22 -8.23 1.04
CA ILE A 18 28.22 -9.03 1.74
C ILE A 18 29.62 -8.63 1.26
N VAL A 19 30.46 -8.13 2.16
CA VAL A 19 31.92 -8.26 2.05
C VAL A 19 32.42 -8.98 3.29
N ALA A 20 32.99 -10.17 3.08
CA ALA A 20 33.68 -10.88 4.12
C ALA A 20 35.01 -10.16 4.43
N ALA A 21 35.13 -9.61 5.63
CA ALA A 21 36.43 -9.25 6.19
C ALA A 21 36.43 -9.54 7.69
N SER A 22 37.28 -10.48 8.08
CA SER A 22 37.64 -10.79 9.46
C SER A 22 38.29 -9.56 10.10
N GLY A 23 37.67 -8.98 11.13
CA GLY A 23 38.32 -7.92 11.89
C GLY A 23 37.32 -7.08 12.68
N CYS A 24 37.40 -7.18 14.00
CA CYS A 24 36.59 -6.41 14.94
C CYS A 24 36.92 -4.91 14.85
N ALA A 25 36.01 -4.13 14.25
CA ALA A 25 35.79 -2.71 14.52
C ALA A 25 34.47 -2.30 13.83
N THR A 26 33.36 -2.28 14.58
CA THR A 26 32.14 -1.64 14.09
C THR A 26 32.20 -0.15 14.43
N GLU A 27 32.63 0.67 13.48
CA GLU A 27 32.29 2.09 13.50
C GLU A 27 30.75 2.21 13.53
N PRO A 28 30.17 3.18 14.27
CA PRO A 28 28.72 3.35 14.28
C PRO A 28 28.27 3.84 12.89
N GLU A 29 27.65 2.93 12.13
CA GLU A 29 26.99 3.21 10.85
C GLU A 29 26.09 4.46 10.93
N PRO A 30 26.05 5.33 9.90
CA PRO A 30 25.22 6.52 9.91
C PRO A 30 23.74 6.14 10.01
N ARG A 31 23.06 6.68 11.04
CA ARG A 31 21.62 6.47 11.26
C ARG A 31 20.83 7.36 10.30
N GLU A 32 20.17 6.77 9.30
CA GLU A 32 19.14 7.48 8.53
C GLU A 32 18.02 7.93 9.46
N LYS A 33 17.65 9.21 9.34
CA LYS A 33 16.85 9.94 10.32
C LYS A 33 15.54 10.36 9.67
N TRP A 34 14.50 9.60 9.97
CA TRP A 34 13.15 9.93 9.53
C TRP A 34 12.76 11.35 9.98
N THR A 35 12.25 12.15 9.05
CA THR A 35 11.80 13.51 9.33
C THR A 35 10.29 13.59 9.16
N LYS A 36 9.60 14.06 10.21
CA LYS A 36 8.15 14.30 10.13
C LYS A 36 7.90 15.49 9.22
N VAL A 37 7.07 15.30 8.19
CA VAL A 37 6.63 16.36 7.30
C VAL A 37 5.17 16.70 7.58
N SER A 38 4.83 17.99 7.50
CA SER A 38 3.44 18.44 7.64
C SER A 38 2.67 18.18 6.34
N ALA A 39 1.57 17.43 6.44
CA ALA A 39 0.66 17.17 5.33
C ALA A 39 -0.28 18.37 5.02
N GLY A 40 -0.27 19.42 5.86
CA GLY A 40 -1.16 20.57 5.68
C GLY A 40 -2.67 20.27 5.91
N THR A 41 -2.98 19.12 6.53
CA THR A 41 -4.35 18.68 6.85
C THR A 41 -4.40 18.08 8.26
N SER A 42 -5.59 18.12 8.87
CA SER A 42 -5.90 17.47 10.15
C SER A 42 -6.63 16.14 9.98
N SER A 43 -7.07 15.82 8.76
CA SER A 43 -7.69 14.54 8.44
C SER A 43 -6.63 13.44 8.34
N ASP A 44 -7.02 12.22 8.70
CA ASP A 44 -6.15 11.07 8.56
C ASP A 44 -5.94 10.73 7.09
N LEU A 45 -4.68 10.41 6.74
CA LEU A 45 -4.31 9.95 5.41
C LEU A 45 -4.34 8.42 5.38
N THR A 46 -4.88 7.87 4.31
CA THR A 46 -5.11 6.44 4.13
C THR A 46 -4.18 5.83 3.09
N SER A 47 -3.75 6.62 2.09
CA SER A 47 -2.90 6.15 1.00
C SER A 47 -2.08 7.29 0.41
N VAL A 48 -0.89 6.96 -0.11
CA VAL A 48 0.03 7.87 -0.79
C VAL A 48 0.76 7.12 -1.90
N ASP A 49 1.00 7.80 -3.02
CA ASP A 49 1.83 7.31 -4.11
C ASP A 49 2.69 8.48 -4.63
N ILE A 50 4.03 8.30 -4.64
CA ILE A 50 4.99 9.29 -5.11
C ILE A 50 5.89 8.67 -6.19
N LEU A 51 5.83 9.26 -7.38
CA LEU A 51 6.70 8.90 -8.49
C LEU A 51 8.16 9.28 -8.23
N SER A 52 9.08 8.65 -8.94
CA SER A 52 10.51 9.02 -8.91
C SER A 52 10.81 10.45 -9.35
N SER A 53 9.88 11.09 -10.07
CA SER A 53 9.96 12.51 -10.41
C SER A 53 9.72 13.44 -9.21
N GLY A 54 9.25 12.90 -8.08
CA GLY A 54 8.82 13.65 -6.90
C GLY A 54 7.39 14.16 -6.96
N VAL A 55 6.66 13.90 -8.06
CA VAL A 55 5.22 14.16 -8.17
C VAL A 55 4.47 13.04 -7.48
N GLY A 56 3.49 13.39 -6.65
CA GLY A 56 2.69 12.40 -5.95
C GLY A 56 1.40 12.94 -5.37
N THR A 57 0.54 12.02 -4.98
CA THR A 57 -0.77 12.29 -4.39
C THR A 57 -0.92 11.48 -3.12
N ALA A 58 -1.48 12.10 -2.07
CA ALA A 58 -1.97 11.39 -0.90
C ALA A 58 -3.45 11.69 -0.70
N VAL A 59 -4.18 10.69 -0.23
CA VAL A 59 -5.62 10.73 -0.03
C VAL A 59 -5.98 10.28 1.37
N GLY A 60 -7.20 10.60 1.80
CA GLY A 60 -7.63 10.27 3.16
C GLY A 60 -9.09 10.54 3.44
N ASP A 61 -9.39 10.58 4.73
CA ASP A 61 -10.74 10.70 5.27
C ASP A 61 -11.43 11.98 4.80
N THR A 62 -12.75 11.96 4.77
CA THR A 62 -13.62 13.10 4.43
C THR A 62 -13.35 13.69 3.04
N GLY A 63 -12.90 12.85 2.10
CA GLY A 63 -12.52 13.26 0.75
C GLY A 63 -11.22 14.06 0.70
N THR A 64 -10.28 13.82 1.61
CA THR A 64 -9.00 14.54 1.61
C THR A 64 -8.17 14.13 0.40
N ILE A 65 -7.69 15.12 -0.37
CA ILE A 65 -6.72 14.94 -1.45
C ILE A 65 -5.65 16.02 -1.31
N ILE A 66 -4.39 15.61 -1.22
CA ILE A 66 -3.22 16.49 -1.23
C ILE A 66 -2.22 16.01 -2.28
N ALA A 67 -1.47 16.93 -2.86
CA ALA A 67 -0.45 16.61 -3.86
C ALA A 67 0.88 17.28 -3.56
N THR A 68 1.95 16.62 -3.98
CA THR A 68 3.33 17.10 -3.91
C THR A 68 3.96 17.09 -5.29
N SER A 69 4.98 17.93 -5.46
CA SER A 69 5.83 17.97 -6.64
C SER A 69 7.32 18.00 -6.28
N ASP A 70 7.65 17.76 -5.00
CA ASP A 70 9.00 17.87 -4.45
C ASP A 70 9.41 16.66 -3.62
N GLY A 71 8.78 15.50 -3.89
CA GLY A 71 9.06 14.23 -3.23
C GLY A 71 8.39 14.09 -1.86
N GLY A 72 7.32 14.85 -1.59
CA GLY A 72 6.61 14.79 -0.32
C GLY A 72 7.12 15.75 0.75
N ARG A 73 8.07 16.65 0.41
CA ARG A 73 8.59 17.68 1.32
C ARG A 73 7.56 18.77 1.58
N THR A 74 6.74 19.10 0.58
CA THR A 74 5.59 19.99 0.72
C THR A 74 4.36 19.40 0.06
N TRP A 75 3.19 19.70 0.65
CA TRP A 75 1.89 19.20 0.22
C TRP A 75 0.90 20.36 0.04
N LYS A 76 0.09 20.27 -1.03
CA LYS A 76 -0.97 21.24 -1.34
C LYS A 76 -2.30 20.52 -1.47
N LYS A 77 -3.36 21.07 -0.86
CA LYS A 77 -4.72 20.54 -0.99
C LYS A 77 -5.22 20.65 -2.43
N GLN A 78 -5.89 19.60 -2.89
CA GLN A 78 -6.64 19.59 -4.16
C GLN A 78 -8.15 19.62 -3.89
N THR A 79 -8.91 20.07 -4.88
CA THR A 79 -10.38 19.99 -4.84
C THR A 79 -10.79 18.52 -4.96
N SER A 80 -11.55 18.06 -3.98
CA SER A 80 -12.15 16.72 -4.01
C SER A 80 -13.53 16.76 -4.68
N PRO A 81 -13.87 15.75 -5.50
CA PRO A 81 -15.22 15.62 -6.08
C PRO A 81 -16.24 15.09 -5.05
N VAL A 82 -15.79 14.50 -3.94
CA VAL A 82 -16.65 13.83 -2.94
C VAL A 82 -16.18 14.08 -1.52
N ARG A 83 -17.02 13.71 -0.54
CA ARG A 83 -16.67 13.69 0.89
C ARG A 83 -16.46 12.27 1.44
N SER A 84 -16.68 11.27 0.59
CA SER A 84 -16.35 9.86 0.85
C SER A 84 -14.88 9.70 1.25
N ASP A 85 -14.59 8.75 2.13
CA ASP A 85 -13.21 8.43 2.50
C ASP A 85 -12.53 7.75 1.31
N PHE A 86 -11.43 8.36 0.84
CA PHE A 86 -10.56 7.68 -0.11
C PHE A 86 -9.75 6.62 0.63
N THR A 87 -9.58 5.47 0.01
CA THR A 87 -8.86 4.32 0.58
C THR A 87 -7.59 4.00 -0.18
N ALA A 88 -7.51 4.39 -1.44
CA ALA A 88 -6.35 4.12 -2.30
C ALA A 88 -6.15 5.23 -3.33
N VAL A 89 -4.90 5.50 -3.68
CA VAL A 89 -4.51 6.31 -4.84
C VAL A 89 -3.34 5.64 -5.55
N HIS A 90 -3.29 5.81 -6.87
CA HIS A 90 -2.15 5.44 -7.70
C HIS A 90 -1.84 6.57 -8.69
N GLU A 91 -0.60 7.03 -8.67
CA GLU A 91 -0.08 8.11 -9.49
C GLU A 91 0.54 7.54 -10.78
N LEU A 92 0.19 8.10 -11.93
CA LEU A 92 0.67 7.64 -13.23
C LEU A 92 1.78 8.57 -13.73
N ALA A 93 2.80 8.01 -14.40
CA ALA A 93 3.95 8.77 -14.89
C ALA A 93 3.58 9.93 -15.86
N ASN A 94 2.39 9.90 -16.46
CA ASN A 94 1.87 10.96 -17.32
C ASN A 94 1.19 12.12 -16.55
N GLY A 95 1.21 12.11 -15.21
CA GLY A 95 0.57 13.11 -14.36
C GLY A 95 -0.92 12.88 -14.12
N GLU A 96 -1.49 11.79 -14.62
CA GLU A 96 -2.81 11.32 -14.22
C GLU A 96 -2.75 10.56 -12.89
N ALA A 97 -3.91 10.33 -12.28
CA ALA A 97 -4.01 9.51 -11.08
C ALA A 97 -5.35 8.76 -11.05
N ILE A 98 -5.39 7.62 -10.38
CA ILE A 98 -6.63 6.90 -10.11
C ILE A 98 -6.78 6.77 -8.60
N ALA A 99 -7.98 6.98 -8.08
CA ALA A 99 -8.27 6.86 -6.66
C ALA A 99 -9.55 6.07 -6.43
N ALA A 100 -9.64 5.41 -5.28
CA ALA A 100 -10.78 4.61 -4.89
C ALA A 100 -11.32 5.02 -3.51
N THR A 101 -12.63 4.84 -3.29
CA THR A 101 -13.28 5.16 -2.00
C THR A 101 -13.78 3.92 -1.28
N ALA A 102 -14.03 4.07 0.03
CA ALA A 102 -14.66 3.04 0.86
C ALA A 102 -16.08 2.68 0.41
N GLN A 103 -16.74 3.56 -0.36
CA GLN A 103 -18.08 3.36 -0.94
C GLN A 103 -18.03 2.61 -2.28
N GLY A 104 -16.83 2.29 -2.77
CA GLY A 104 -16.67 1.53 -3.99
C GLY A 104 -16.57 2.38 -5.24
N GLU A 105 -16.38 3.69 -5.13
CA GLU A 105 -16.24 4.59 -6.27
C GLU A 105 -14.79 4.57 -6.78
N VAL A 106 -14.61 4.66 -8.09
CA VAL A 106 -13.29 4.81 -8.72
C VAL A 106 -13.26 6.12 -9.48
N PHE A 107 -12.31 6.99 -9.12
CA PHE A 107 -12.09 8.29 -9.72
C PHE A 107 -10.82 8.28 -10.55
N TRP A 108 -10.85 9.00 -11.67
CA TRP A 108 -9.68 9.29 -12.49
C TRP A 108 -9.42 10.78 -12.53
N ARG A 109 -8.18 11.19 -12.24
CA ARG A 109 -7.68 12.54 -12.44
C ARG A 109 -7.09 12.70 -13.84
N ARG A 110 -7.77 13.44 -14.71
CA ARG A 110 -7.25 13.81 -16.05
C ARG A 110 -7.27 15.32 -16.21
N ALA A 111 -6.22 15.87 -16.80
CA ALA A 111 -6.06 17.33 -16.95
C ALA A 111 -6.33 18.11 -15.64
N GLY A 112 -5.91 17.54 -14.49
CA GLY A 112 -6.09 18.14 -13.17
C GLY A 112 -7.49 18.01 -12.55
N MET A 113 -8.45 17.38 -13.22
CA MET A 113 -9.83 17.22 -12.71
C MET A 113 -10.12 15.76 -12.38
N TRP A 114 -10.69 15.52 -11.20
CA TRP A 114 -11.17 14.21 -10.76
C TRP A 114 -12.60 13.96 -11.26
N SER A 115 -12.82 12.83 -11.90
CA SER A 115 -14.14 12.37 -12.34
C SER A 115 -14.36 10.91 -11.99
N VAL A 116 -15.57 10.54 -11.55
CA VAL A 116 -15.92 9.13 -11.37
C VAL A 116 -15.92 8.44 -12.74
N VAL A 117 -15.24 7.30 -12.83
CA VAL A 117 -15.15 6.49 -14.05
C VAL A 117 -15.76 5.10 -13.88
N ALA A 118 -15.89 4.64 -12.63
CA ALA A 118 -16.42 3.33 -12.35
C ALA A 118 -16.97 3.21 -10.92
N TYR A 119 -17.70 2.12 -10.71
CA TYR A 119 -18.07 1.62 -9.39
C TYR A 119 -17.67 0.17 -9.28
N SER A 120 -17.16 -0.21 -8.12
CA SER A 120 -16.90 -1.61 -7.78
C SER A 120 -18.17 -2.46 -7.95
N PRO A 121 -18.04 -3.72 -8.39
CA PRO A 121 -19.18 -4.64 -8.45
C PRO A 121 -19.87 -4.75 -7.08
N GLY A 122 -21.19 -4.51 -7.06
CA GLY A 122 -21.99 -4.57 -5.83
C GLY A 122 -21.65 -3.50 -4.78
N GLY A 123 -20.87 -2.47 -5.11
CA GLY A 123 -20.47 -1.40 -4.19
C GLY A 123 -19.47 -1.83 -3.10
N LEU A 124 -18.73 -2.92 -3.30
CA LEU A 124 -17.74 -3.39 -2.33
C LEU A 124 -16.71 -2.31 -2.00
N ALA A 125 -16.37 -2.18 -0.72
CA ALA A 125 -15.36 -1.24 -0.28
C ALA A 125 -14.02 -1.60 -0.92
N LEU A 126 -13.45 -0.64 -1.66
CA LEU A 126 -12.13 -0.80 -2.26
C LEU A 126 -11.06 -0.46 -1.23
N GLN A 127 -9.93 -1.15 -1.30
CA GLN A 127 -8.85 -1.02 -0.31
C GLN A 127 -7.53 -0.66 -0.97
N SER A 128 -7.26 -1.14 -2.18
CA SER A 128 -6.03 -0.82 -2.91
C SER A 128 -6.23 -0.96 -4.41
N ILE A 129 -5.42 -0.23 -5.16
CA ILE A 129 -5.46 -0.14 -6.62
C ILE A 129 -4.04 -0.25 -7.18
N LEU A 130 -3.91 -0.94 -8.31
CA LEU A 130 -2.67 -1.10 -9.06
C LEU A 130 -2.98 -0.91 -10.54
N VAL A 131 -2.14 -0.17 -11.26
CA VAL A 131 -2.25 -0.06 -12.73
C VAL A 131 -1.02 -0.67 -13.36
N ARG A 132 -1.23 -1.62 -14.28
CA ARG A 132 -0.18 -2.30 -15.05
C ARG A 132 -0.58 -2.38 -16.51
N ASP A 133 0.27 -1.89 -17.41
CA ASP A 133 0.06 -1.99 -18.87
C ASP A 133 -1.35 -1.56 -19.34
N SER A 134 -1.89 -0.48 -18.75
CA SER A 134 -3.27 0.02 -18.95
C SER A 134 -4.40 -0.84 -18.34
N THR A 135 -4.07 -1.95 -17.70
CA THR A 135 -4.99 -2.75 -16.89
C THR A 135 -5.04 -2.21 -15.48
N ILE A 136 -6.24 -1.98 -14.96
CA ILE A 136 -6.46 -1.55 -13.58
C ILE A 136 -6.85 -2.78 -12.78
N TYR A 137 -6.11 -3.04 -11.71
CA TYR A 137 -6.43 -4.05 -10.71
C TYR A 137 -6.92 -3.34 -9.46
N VAL A 138 -8.00 -3.85 -8.89
CA VAL A 138 -8.58 -3.31 -7.67
C VAL A 138 -8.84 -4.47 -6.73
N VAL A 139 -8.50 -4.25 -5.47
CA VAL A 139 -8.85 -5.15 -4.39
C VAL A 139 -9.71 -4.48 -3.35
N GLY A 140 -10.48 -5.30 -2.66
CA GLY A 140 -11.29 -4.86 -1.56
C GLY A 140 -12.05 -6.01 -0.94
N GLY A 141 -13.11 -5.66 -0.22
CA GLY A 141 -13.94 -6.63 0.44
C GLY A 141 -14.69 -6.02 1.60
N GLY A 142 -15.62 -6.81 2.15
CA GLY A 142 -16.43 -6.35 3.25
C GLY A 142 -17.47 -7.37 3.68
N PHE A 143 -18.29 -6.95 4.62
CA PHE A 143 -19.48 -7.68 5.04
C PHE A 143 -20.65 -7.19 4.20
N ARG A 144 -21.19 -8.05 3.33
CA ARG A 144 -22.46 -7.80 2.63
C ARG A 144 -23.36 -9.01 2.81
N ASP A 145 -24.63 -8.79 3.12
CA ASP A 145 -25.66 -9.84 3.26
C ASP A 145 -25.26 -10.99 4.19
N ASN A 146 -24.57 -10.67 5.31
CA ASN A 146 -23.99 -11.62 6.26
C ASN A 146 -22.95 -12.60 5.67
N ALA A 147 -22.47 -12.34 4.45
CA ALA A 147 -21.37 -13.04 3.81
C ALA A 147 -20.11 -12.18 3.84
N VAL A 148 -18.98 -12.80 4.17
CA VAL A 148 -17.67 -12.17 4.06
C VAL A 148 -17.18 -12.33 2.62
N SER A 149 -16.93 -11.22 1.94
CA SER A 149 -16.56 -11.18 0.53
C SER A 149 -15.21 -10.50 0.33
N SER A 150 -14.36 -11.10 -0.49
CA SER A 150 -13.16 -10.48 -1.04
C SER A 150 -13.41 -10.15 -2.50
N ALA A 151 -12.98 -8.97 -2.92
CA ALA A 151 -12.93 -8.58 -4.31
C ALA A 151 -11.47 -8.53 -4.74
N PHE A 152 -11.14 -9.27 -5.79
CA PHE A 152 -9.99 -8.99 -6.63
C PHE A 152 -10.54 -8.92 -8.05
N VAL A 153 -10.49 -7.74 -8.65
CA VAL A 153 -11.09 -7.48 -9.95
C VAL A 153 -10.10 -6.72 -10.83
N ARG A 154 -10.25 -6.87 -12.14
CA ARG A 154 -9.53 -6.05 -13.11
C ARG A 154 -10.44 -5.38 -14.12
N SER A 155 -9.94 -4.31 -14.71
CA SER A 155 -10.53 -3.66 -15.88
C SER A 155 -9.45 -3.42 -16.93
N THR A 156 -9.76 -3.74 -18.18
CA THR A 156 -8.89 -3.54 -19.36
C THR A 156 -9.39 -2.42 -20.27
N ASP A 157 -10.45 -1.71 -19.87
CA ASP A 157 -11.13 -0.71 -20.67
C ASP A 157 -11.32 0.63 -19.91
N ASN A 158 -10.32 0.96 -19.08
CA ASN A 158 -10.27 2.16 -18.25
C ASN A 158 -11.37 2.25 -17.18
N GLY A 159 -11.72 1.12 -16.58
CA GLY A 159 -12.70 1.02 -15.49
C GLY A 159 -14.14 0.88 -15.95
N ARG A 160 -14.43 0.83 -17.25
CA ARG A 160 -15.82 0.76 -17.75
C ARG A 160 -16.46 -0.59 -17.45
N ASN A 161 -15.69 -1.67 -17.57
CA ASN A 161 -16.10 -3.02 -17.21
C ASN A 161 -15.08 -3.66 -16.26
N TRP A 162 -15.58 -4.52 -15.38
CA TRP A 162 -14.79 -5.21 -14.36
C TRP A 162 -14.99 -6.72 -14.44
N GLU A 163 -13.89 -7.44 -14.35
CA GLU A 163 -13.82 -8.90 -14.34
C GLU A 163 -13.24 -9.37 -12.99
N ALA A 164 -13.88 -10.34 -12.34
CA ALA A 164 -13.38 -10.94 -11.10
C ALA A 164 -12.22 -11.91 -11.36
N LEU A 165 -11.25 -11.91 -10.46
CA LEU A 165 -10.01 -12.68 -10.55
C LEU A 165 -9.76 -13.55 -9.31
N PRO A 166 -9.10 -14.71 -9.50
CA PRO A 166 -8.97 -15.41 -10.77
C PRO A 166 -10.33 -15.94 -11.25
N LYS A 167 -10.44 -16.29 -12.54
CA LYS A 167 -11.70 -16.82 -13.14
C LYS A 167 -12.24 -18.07 -12.43
N VAL A 168 -11.38 -18.77 -11.70
CA VAL A 168 -11.76 -19.77 -10.71
C VAL A 168 -12.02 -19.03 -9.42
N SER A 169 -13.28 -18.91 -8.98
CA SER A 169 -13.68 -18.18 -7.78
C SER A 169 -12.87 -18.60 -6.55
N LEU A 170 -11.72 -17.95 -6.32
CA LEU A 170 -10.97 -18.14 -5.10
C LEU A 170 -11.78 -17.50 -3.99
N LYS A 171 -12.31 -18.33 -3.09
CA LYS A 171 -12.65 -17.88 -1.75
C LYS A 171 -11.33 -17.62 -1.03
N LEU A 172 -10.68 -16.49 -1.34
CA LEU A 172 -9.56 -16.01 -0.55
C LEU A 172 -10.10 -15.79 0.87
N PRO A 173 -9.64 -16.54 1.90
CA PRO A 173 -10.20 -16.49 3.24
C PRO A 173 -9.71 -15.26 4.02
N MET A 174 -9.56 -14.12 3.33
CA MET A 174 -8.95 -12.90 3.83
C MET A 174 -9.57 -11.67 3.18
N TRP A 175 -9.72 -10.59 3.95
CA TRP A 175 -9.93 -9.25 3.40
C TRP A 175 -8.63 -8.79 2.78
N ILE A 176 -8.59 -8.69 1.46
CA ILE A 176 -7.43 -8.15 0.77
C ILE A 176 -7.35 -6.66 1.07
N LYS A 177 -6.22 -6.24 1.62
CA LYS A 177 -5.98 -4.85 2.05
C LYS A 177 -5.13 -4.10 1.06
N SER A 178 -4.11 -4.75 0.51
CA SER A 178 -3.21 -4.11 -0.43
C SER A 178 -2.73 -5.04 -1.53
N ILE A 179 -2.41 -4.45 -2.67
CA ILE A 179 -1.79 -5.11 -3.82
C ILE A 179 -0.56 -4.37 -4.26
N VAL A 180 0.41 -5.13 -4.77
CA VAL A 180 1.58 -4.55 -5.42
C VAL A 180 2.06 -5.42 -6.56
N GLU A 181 2.59 -4.79 -7.60
CA GLU A 181 3.30 -5.49 -8.67
C GLU A 181 4.67 -5.97 -8.18
N SER A 182 4.98 -7.22 -8.50
CA SER A 182 6.29 -7.82 -8.32
C SER A 182 7.04 -7.82 -9.65
N PRO A 183 8.37 -7.59 -9.68
CA PRO A 183 9.16 -7.57 -10.92
C PRO A 183 9.16 -8.86 -11.75
N ASP A 184 8.64 -9.96 -11.20
CA ASP A 184 8.54 -11.26 -11.84
C ASP A 184 7.12 -11.56 -12.36
N ASP A 185 6.44 -10.53 -12.85
CA ASP A 185 5.10 -10.57 -13.47
C ASP A 185 3.97 -11.03 -12.55
N ARG A 186 4.21 -11.12 -11.24
CA ARG A 186 3.19 -11.47 -10.25
C ARG A 186 2.58 -10.23 -9.62
N ILE A 187 1.32 -10.34 -9.20
CA ILE A 187 0.68 -9.39 -8.30
C ILE A 187 0.64 -10.03 -6.92
N LEU A 188 1.22 -9.37 -5.93
CA LEU A 188 1.15 -9.80 -4.55
C LEU A 188 -0.10 -9.19 -3.90
N LEU A 189 -0.85 -10.01 -3.17
CA LEU A 189 -2.08 -9.66 -2.48
C LEU A 189 -1.86 -9.86 -0.98
N ALA A 190 -1.84 -8.77 -0.21
CA ALA A 190 -1.68 -8.81 1.24
C ALA A 190 -2.97 -8.40 1.95
N GLY A 191 -3.26 -8.98 3.11
CA GLY A 191 -4.49 -8.65 3.81
C GLY A 191 -4.73 -9.41 5.09
N LYS A 192 -5.94 -9.29 5.63
CA LYS A 192 -6.31 -9.81 6.96
C LYS A 192 -7.24 -11.00 6.83
N CYS A 193 -6.84 -12.12 7.42
CA CYS A 193 -7.65 -13.33 7.51
C CYS A 193 -9.03 -13.10 8.15
N PHE A 194 -10.04 -13.81 7.66
CA PHE A 194 -11.37 -13.78 8.24
C PHE A 194 -11.40 -14.38 9.66
N PRO A 195 -12.30 -13.93 10.55
CA PRO A 195 -12.37 -14.45 11.93
C PRO A 195 -12.91 -15.89 11.99
N SER A 196 -13.62 -16.34 10.95
CA SER A 196 -14.41 -17.58 10.92
C SER A 196 -13.64 -18.83 10.45
N GLY A 197 -12.33 -18.78 10.20
CA GLY A 197 -11.60 -19.95 9.70
C GLY A 197 -10.08 -19.82 9.62
N ILE A 198 -9.42 -20.97 9.41
CA ILE A 198 -7.97 -21.13 9.25
C ILE A 198 -7.56 -20.56 7.90
N CYS A 199 -7.22 -19.29 7.88
CA CYS A 199 -6.48 -18.69 6.79
C CYS A 199 -5.06 -19.27 6.80
N THR A 200 -4.72 -20.05 5.78
CA THR A 200 -3.40 -20.67 5.64
C THR A 200 -2.35 -19.70 5.11
N SER A 201 -2.77 -18.57 4.54
CA SER A 201 -1.91 -17.48 4.08
C SER A 201 -2.65 -16.14 4.11
N ASN A 202 -1.95 -15.09 4.54
CA ASN A 202 -2.40 -13.69 4.46
C ASN A 202 -1.59 -12.89 3.39
N LEU A 203 -0.85 -13.62 2.56
CA LEU A 203 -0.10 -13.15 1.40
C LEU A 203 -0.24 -14.16 0.26
N GLU A 204 -0.75 -13.70 -0.88
CA GLU A 204 -0.94 -14.51 -2.08
C GLU A 204 -0.15 -13.92 -3.24
N ALA A 205 0.35 -14.75 -4.15
CA ALA A 205 0.93 -14.27 -5.40
C ALA A 205 0.09 -14.75 -6.58
N TYR A 206 -0.49 -13.82 -7.32
CA TYR A 206 -1.27 -14.07 -8.52
C TYR A 206 -0.41 -13.88 -9.77
N ASN A 207 -0.38 -14.90 -10.63
CA ASN A 207 0.35 -14.87 -11.89
C ASN A 207 -0.59 -14.38 -13.02
N THR A 208 -0.27 -13.24 -13.60
CA THR A 208 -1.10 -12.60 -14.63
C THR A 208 -1.10 -13.34 -15.97
N GLY A 209 -0.10 -14.21 -16.22
CA GLY A 209 0.05 -14.92 -17.49
C GLY A 209 -0.78 -16.20 -17.60
N ASN A 210 -1.14 -16.82 -16.48
CA ASN A 210 -1.87 -18.10 -16.44
C ASN A 210 -2.99 -18.16 -15.38
N ASP A 211 -3.31 -17.04 -14.73
CA ASP A 211 -4.31 -16.92 -13.67
C ASP A 211 -4.06 -17.81 -12.43
N ALA A 212 -2.84 -18.37 -12.28
CA ALA A 212 -2.50 -19.21 -11.13
C ALA A 212 -2.28 -18.38 -9.85
N VAL A 213 -2.61 -18.96 -8.70
CA VAL A 213 -2.35 -18.36 -7.39
C VAL A 213 -1.45 -19.27 -6.56
N GLU A 214 -0.35 -18.70 -6.06
CA GLU A 214 0.61 -19.35 -5.18
C GLU A 214 0.42 -18.88 -3.73
N HIS A 215 0.05 -19.81 -2.86
CA HIS A 215 -0.05 -19.57 -1.42
C HIS A 215 1.34 -19.41 -0.80
N ARG A 216 1.65 -18.20 -0.33
CA ARG A 216 2.98 -17.89 0.25
C ARG A 216 3.09 -18.23 1.75
N GLY A 217 2.02 -18.71 2.39
CA GLY A 217 2.03 -19.42 3.67
C GLY A 217 2.35 -18.59 4.93
N LEU A 218 2.16 -17.27 4.90
CA LEU A 218 2.77 -16.39 5.90
C LEU A 218 1.86 -16.03 7.08
N VAL A 219 1.49 -17.02 7.90
CA VAL A 219 0.76 -16.79 9.17
C VAL A 219 1.57 -15.94 10.19
N ALA A 220 2.86 -15.69 9.94
CA ALA A 220 3.77 -15.03 10.89
C ALA A 220 3.72 -13.49 10.93
N PHE A 221 3.04 -12.80 10.00
CA PHE A 221 3.02 -11.31 9.97
C PHE A 221 1.89 -10.64 10.77
N GLY A 222 1.01 -11.43 11.38
CA GLY A 222 -0.20 -10.91 12.02
C GLY A 222 -1.18 -10.36 10.98
N SER A 223 -1.51 -9.07 11.06
CA SER A 223 -2.46 -8.38 10.16
C SER A 223 -1.73 -7.34 9.30
N PRO A 224 -1.35 -7.69 8.05
CA PRO A 224 -0.90 -6.72 7.05
C PRO A 224 -1.96 -5.62 6.81
N ASN A 225 -1.50 -4.38 6.76
CA ASN A 225 -2.27 -3.22 6.33
C ASN A 225 -1.90 -2.83 4.90
N ASP A 226 -0.61 -2.85 4.58
CA ASP A 226 -0.13 -2.42 3.26
C ASP A 226 1.16 -3.16 2.83
N ILE A 227 1.42 -3.18 1.53
CA ILE A 227 2.58 -3.79 0.90
C ILE A 227 3.10 -2.89 -0.23
N ALA A 228 4.41 -2.68 -0.26
CA ALA A 228 5.09 -1.96 -1.34
C ALA A 228 6.30 -2.74 -1.85
N MET A 229 6.66 -2.51 -3.11
CA MET A 229 7.72 -3.22 -3.82
C MET A 229 8.42 -2.27 -4.80
N THR A 230 9.74 -2.30 -4.80
CA THR A 230 10.56 -1.63 -5.82
C THR A 230 10.68 -2.50 -7.07
N LYS A 231 11.01 -1.88 -8.20
CA LYS A 231 11.37 -2.61 -9.44
C LYS A 231 12.56 -3.56 -9.29
N GLY A 232 13.42 -3.32 -8.28
CA GLY A 232 14.55 -4.19 -7.94
C GLY A 232 14.17 -5.43 -7.11
N GLY A 233 12.91 -5.60 -6.73
CA GLY A 233 12.43 -6.76 -5.97
C GLY A 233 12.64 -6.65 -4.46
N VAL A 234 13.03 -5.48 -3.97
CA VAL A 234 12.99 -5.15 -2.53
C VAL A 234 11.59 -4.67 -2.19
N GLY A 235 11.00 -5.23 -1.14
CA GLY A 235 9.64 -4.89 -0.72
C GLY A 235 9.46 -4.89 0.79
N LEU A 236 8.41 -4.21 1.25
CA LEU A 236 8.01 -4.09 2.64
C LEU A 236 6.54 -4.45 2.81
N ILE A 237 6.22 -5.15 3.89
CA ILE A 237 4.86 -5.28 4.40
C ILE A 237 4.80 -4.57 5.74
N VAL A 238 3.76 -3.76 5.93
CA VAL A 238 3.48 -3.05 7.17
C VAL A 238 2.13 -3.46 7.74
N GLY A 239 1.98 -3.34 9.05
CA GLY A 239 0.80 -3.75 9.81
C GLY A 239 1.19 -3.99 11.26
N THR A 240 0.72 -5.09 11.85
CA THR A 240 1.19 -5.51 13.19
C THR A 240 2.66 -5.90 13.22
N CYS A 241 3.24 -6.25 12.07
CA CYS A 241 4.67 -6.49 11.92
C CYS A 241 5.20 -5.65 10.75
N LEU A 242 6.49 -5.34 10.83
CA LEU A 242 7.26 -4.89 9.67
C LEU A 242 8.01 -6.10 9.11
N ALA A 243 7.80 -6.39 7.83
CA ALA A 243 8.49 -7.47 7.13
C ALA A 243 9.15 -6.97 5.85
N ARG A 244 10.23 -7.63 5.45
CA ARG A 244 10.99 -7.27 4.26
C ARG A 244 11.28 -8.47 3.38
N THR A 245 11.25 -8.24 2.08
CA THR A 245 11.76 -9.13 1.02
C THR A 245 12.87 -8.42 0.24
N ALA A 246 13.76 -9.22 -0.35
CA ALA A 246 14.77 -8.77 -1.30
C ALA A 246 14.80 -9.64 -2.57
N ASP A 247 13.81 -10.53 -2.74
CA ASP A 247 13.76 -11.53 -3.80
C ASP A 247 12.42 -11.53 -4.53
N SER A 248 11.81 -10.34 -4.67
CA SER A 248 10.51 -10.14 -5.33
C SER A 248 9.37 -10.83 -4.58
N GLY A 249 9.39 -10.78 -3.25
CA GLY A 249 8.35 -11.35 -2.40
C GLY A 249 8.33 -12.87 -2.36
N ARG A 250 9.42 -13.54 -2.77
CA ARG A 250 9.51 -15.00 -2.67
C ARG A 250 9.76 -15.44 -1.24
N THR A 251 10.64 -14.76 -0.53
CA THR A 251 10.89 -14.94 0.89
C THR A 251 10.73 -13.63 1.64
N TRP A 252 10.33 -13.74 2.90
CA TRP A 252 10.07 -12.60 3.76
C TRP A 252 10.69 -12.81 5.13
N SER A 253 11.26 -11.74 5.68
CA SER A 253 11.90 -11.72 6.98
C SER A 253 11.21 -10.68 7.88
N ILE A 254 10.76 -11.10 9.07
CA ILE A 254 10.18 -10.19 10.06
C ILE A 254 11.32 -9.35 10.61
N GLN A 255 11.19 -8.03 10.47
CA GLN A 255 12.14 -7.07 11.00
C GLN A 255 11.80 -6.68 12.43
N ARG A 256 10.50 -6.57 12.73
CA ARG A 256 10.01 -6.21 14.06
C ARG A 256 8.52 -6.54 14.22
N GLN A 257 8.11 -6.91 15.44
CA GLN A 257 6.71 -6.85 15.87
C GLN A 257 6.39 -5.45 16.40
N GLN A 258 5.40 -4.77 15.82
CA GLN A 258 5.04 -3.41 16.21
C GLN A 258 4.33 -3.44 17.57
N ARG A 259 4.96 -2.86 18.60
CA ARG A 259 4.36 -2.69 19.94
C ARG A 259 3.55 -1.38 20.07
N GLU A 260 3.66 -0.50 19.07
CA GLU A 260 2.92 0.77 18.96
C GLU A 260 1.83 0.67 17.88
N ALA A 261 1.11 1.76 17.62
CA ALA A 261 0.08 1.79 16.59
C ALA A 261 0.67 1.39 15.22
N PRO A 262 0.03 0.46 14.49
CA PRO A 262 0.57 -0.06 13.24
C PRO A 262 0.63 1.03 12.17
N PHE A 263 1.67 1.02 11.34
CA PHE A 263 1.66 1.80 10.10
C PHE A 263 0.47 1.36 9.22
N THR A 264 -0.19 2.33 8.61
CA THR A 264 -1.40 2.15 7.81
C THR A 264 -1.09 2.04 6.33
N ALA A 265 -0.04 2.70 5.85
CA ALA A 265 0.41 2.62 4.46
C ALA A 265 1.93 2.71 4.34
N VAL A 266 2.46 2.18 3.24
CA VAL A 266 3.87 2.23 2.85
C VAL A 266 3.98 2.47 1.34
N ASP A 267 4.91 3.33 0.95
CA ASP A 267 5.35 3.47 -0.44
C ASP A 267 6.89 3.38 -0.50
N LEU A 268 7.43 2.84 -1.59
CA LEU A 268 8.87 2.64 -1.77
C LEU A 268 9.36 3.36 -3.03
N HIS A 269 10.21 4.35 -2.82
CA HIS A 269 10.94 5.01 -3.89
C HIS A 269 11.91 4.03 -4.57
N PRO A 270 12.16 4.14 -5.90
CA PRO A 270 13.05 3.23 -6.62
C PRO A 270 14.50 3.13 -6.10
N SER A 271 14.97 4.14 -5.35
CA SER A 271 16.29 4.10 -4.69
C SER A 271 16.30 3.28 -3.39
N GLY A 272 15.15 2.75 -2.97
CA GLY A 272 15.00 1.96 -1.74
C GLY A 272 14.58 2.75 -0.50
N PHE A 273 14.42 4.07 -0.59
CA PHE A 273 13.82 4.89 0.48
C PHE A 273 12.31 4.67 0.52
N GLY A 274 11.72 4.68 1.71
CA GLY A 274 10.29 4.46 1.88
C GLY A 274 9.60 5.64 2.55
N LEU A 275 8.33 5.85 2.22
CA LEU A 275 7.41 6.72 2.95
C LEU A 275 6.45 5.85 3.74
N LEU A 276 6.26 6.16 5.03
CA LEU A 276 5.32 5.45 5.90
C LEU A 276 4.26 6.40 6.41
N ILE A 277 3.00 5.96 6.37
CA ILE A 277 1.87 6.64 7.01
C ILE A 277 1.52 5.90 8.29
N GLY A 278 1.38 6.65 9.39
CA GLY A 278 0.78 6.17 10.63
C GLY A 278 -0.19 7.21 11.20
N GLY A 279 -0.95 6.83 12.24
CA GLY A 279 -2.08 7.60 12.78
C GLY A 279 -1.79 8.98 13.40
N SER A 280 -0.66 9.62 13.08
CA SER A 280 -0.39 11.02 13.42
C SER A 280 0.48 11.79 12.41
N GLY A 281 0.65 11.28 11.18
CA GLY A 281 1.29 12.00 10.07
C GLY A 281 2.15 11.14 9.14
N LEU A 282 2.79 11.81 8.18
CA LEU A 282 3.75 11.26 7.24
C LEU A 282 5.14 11.17 7.88
N VAL A 283 5.82 10.05 7.64
CA VAL A 283 7.18 9.80 8.10
C VAL A 283 7.99 9.42 6.87
N GLU A 284 8.92 10.31 6.45
CA GLU A 284 9.84 10.14 5.29
C GLU A 284 11.23 9.71 5.78
N ALA A 285 11.88 8.76 5.09
CA ALA A 285 13.18 8.17 5.44
C ALA A 285 14.36 9.07 5.08
#